data_AF-A0A5E4JK21-F1
#
_entry.id   AF-A0A5E4JK21-F1
#
_cell.length_a   1.000
_cell.length_b   1.000
_cell.length_c   1.000
_cell.angle_alpha   90.00
_cell.angle_beta   90.00
_cell.angle_gamma   90.00
#
_symmetry.space_group_name_H-M   'P 1'
#
loop_
_entity.id
_entity.type
_entity.pdbx_description
1 polymer ?
#
loop_
_entity_poly.entity_id
_entity_poly.type
_entity_poly.pdbx_seq_one_letter_code
_entity_poly.pdbx_strand_id
1 'polypeptide(L)' 'MANKTPEKRKYTTITIPTPLFARIQKKIRTTGFSSVSDYATYVLRETVSEMEMKKSGNAKTEGVIGKLRALGYTE' A
#
# COMPACT_ATOMS: atom_id res chain seq x y z
N MET A 1 -0.25 35.14 16.16
CA MET A 1 -0.74 34.55 14.89
C MET A 1 -1.04 33.07 15.12
N ALA A 2 -2.27 32.62 14.90
CA ALA A 2 -2.66 31.22 15.07
C ALA A 2 -2.12 30.37 13.92
N ASN A 3 -1.27 29.39 14.23
CA ASN A 3 -0.84 28.37 13.28
C ASN A 3 -2.04 27.47 12.94
N LYS A 4 -2.72 27.77 11.83
CA LYS A 4 -3.76 26.90 11.28
C LYS A 4 -3.06 25.71 10.63
N THR A 5 -2.97 24.59 11.35
CA THR A 5 -2.50 23.31 10.83
C THR A 5 -3.27 23.01 9.54
N PRO A 6 -2.62 22.73 8.40
CA PRO A 6 -3.33 22.47 7.16
C PRO A 6 -4.19 21.21 7.36
N GLU A 7 -5.50 21.36 7.20
CA GLU A 7 -6.43 20.22 7.18
C GLU A 7 -5.88 19.20 6.18
N LYS A 8 -5.52 18.01 6.68
CA LYS A 8 -4.96 16.93 5.84
C LYS A 8 -5.98 16.64 4.75
N ARG A 9 -5.61 16.90 3.49
CA ARG A 9 -6.45 16.55 2.33
C ARG A 9 -6.75 15.05 2.39
N LYS A 10 -8.03 14.69 2.49
CA LYS A 10 -8.49 13.29 2.63
C LYS A 10 -8.30 12.48 1.34
N TYR A 11 -8.11 13.16 0.21
CA TYR A 11 -7.98 12.56 -1.11
C TYR A 11 -6.83 13.20 -1.88
N THR A 12 -6.19 12.41 -2.73
CA THR A 12 -5.16 12.85 -3.66
C THR A 12 -5.56 12.52 -5.09
N THR A 13 -5.12 13.34 -6.05
CA THR A 13 -5.36 13.09 -7.48
C THR A 13 -4.12 12.48 -8.08
N ILE A 14 -4.28 11.34 -8.76
CA ILE A 14 -3.21 10.68 -9.51
C ILE A 14 -3.54 10.73 -10.99
N THR A 15 -2.51 10.93 -11.81
CA THR A 15 -2.65 10.82 -13.26
C THR A 15 -2.36 9.38 -13.66
N ILE A 16 -3.25 8.78 -14.45
CA ILE A 16 -3.06 7.45 -15.02
C ILE A 16 -3.35 7.49 -16.52
N PRO A 17 -2.73 6.61 -17.32
CA PRO A 17 -3.01 6.53 -18.75
C PRO A 17 -4.51 6.31 -19.01
N THR A 18 -5.08 7.10 -19.92
CA THR A 18 -6.47 6.96 -20.38
C THR A 18 -6.87 5.54 -20.80
N PRO A 19 -6.04 4.74 -21.52
CA PRO A 19 -6.41 3.37 -21.85
C PRO A 19 -6.55 2.48 -20.61
N LEU A 20 -5.71 2.70 -19.59
CA LEU A 20 -5.74 1.92 -18.35
C LEU A 20 -7.00 2.25 -17.54
N PHE A 21 -7.35 3.54 -17.43
CA PHE A 21 -8.62 3.96 -16.83
C PHE A 21 -9.82 3.31 -17.52
N ALA A 22 -9.88 3.33 -18.86
CA ALA A 22 -10.98 2.74 -19.61
C ALA A 22 -11.11 1.23 -19.41
N ARG A 23 -9.99 0.50 -19.33
CA ARG A 23 -9.98 -0.93 -19.02
C ARG A 23 -10.50 -1.22 -17.62
N ILE A 24 -10.05 -0.45 -16.63
CA ILE A 24 -10.53 -0.58 -15.25
C ILE A 24 -12.02 -0.26 -15.18
N GLN A 25 -12.46 0.83 -15.80
CA GLN A 25 -13.87 1.22 -15.84
C GLN A 25 -14.76 0.13 -16.43
N LYS A 26 -14.34 -0.51 -17.52
CA LYS A 26 -15.07 -1.67 -18.08
C LYS A 26 -15.09 -2.86 -17.13
N LYS A 27 -13.95 -3.14 -16.47
CA LYS A 27 -13.80 -4.27 -15.55
C LYS A 27 -14.69 -4.12 -14.31
N ILE A 28 -14.83 -2.91 -13.78
CA ILE A 28 -15.61 -2.67 -12.55
C ILE A 28 -17.12 -2.60 -12.78
N ARG A 29 -17.61 -2.46 -14.03
CA ARG A 29 -19.06 -2.41 -14.32
C ARG A 29 -19.82 -3.65 -13.87
N THR A 30 -19.15 -4.80 -13.85
CA THR A 30 -19.72 -6.09 -13.42
C THR A 30 -19.39 -6.41 -11.96
N THR A 31 -18.80 -5.46 -11.24
CA THR A 31 -18.38 -5.63 -9.83
C THR A 31 -19.21 -4.73 -8.92
N GLY A 32 -19.13 -4.95 -7.60
CA GLY A 32 -19.80 -4.11 -6.59
C GLY A 32 -19.15 -2.75 -6.33
N PHE A 33 -18.10 -2.36 -7.08
CA PHE A 33 -17.42 -1.09 -6.85
C PHE A 33 -18.22 0.08 -7.44
N SER A 34 -18.48 1.10 -6.61
CA SER A 34 -19.24 2.29 -7.02
C SER A 34 -18.44 3.24 -7.93
N SER A 35 -17.11 3.16 -7.92
CA SER A 35 -16.24 4.06 -8.68
C SER A 35 -14.85 3.49 -8.93
N VAL A 36 -14.15 4.03 -9.93
CA VAL A 36 -12.75 3.68 -10.23
C VAL A 36 -11.84 4.03 -9.04
N SER A 37 -12.09 5.13 -8.34
CA SER A 37 -11.34 5.52 -7.13
C SER A 37 -11.51 4.52 -5.99
N ASP A 38 -12.68 3.91 -5.86
CA ASP A 38 -12.98 2.92 -4.83
C ASP A 38 -12.22 1.61 -5.11
N TYR A 39 -12.26 1.16 -6.38
CA TYR A 39 -11.46 0.03 -6.85
C TYR A 39 -9.95 0.28 -6.69
N ALA A 40 -9.47 1.48 -7.05
CA ALA A 40 -8.07 1.84 -6.87
C ALA A 40 -7.65 1.83 -5.40
N THR A 41 -8.53 2.31 -4.49
CA THR A 41 -8.28 2.29 -3.05
C THR A 41 -8.17 0.86 -2.52
N TYR A 42 -9.06 -0.04 -2.97
CA TYR A 42 -9.01 -1.46 -2.61
C TYR A 42 -7.68 -2.10 -3.03
N VAL A 43 -7.32 -1.97 -4.31
CA VAL A 43 -6.10 -2.58 -4.87
C VAL A 43 -4.85 -2.02 -4.21
N LEU A 44 -4.75 -0.69 -4.07
CA LEU A 44 -3.59 -0.06 -3.44
C LEU A 44 -3.43 -0.48 -1.98
N ARG A 45 -4.53 -0.65 -1.24
CA ARG A 45 -4.47 -1.11 0.16
C ARG A 45 -3.93 -2.53 0.26
N GLU A 46 -4.39 -3.42 -0.61
CA GLU A 46 -3.96 -4.83 -0.64
C GLU A 46 -2.48 -4.92 -1.01
N THR A 47 -2.08 -4.27 -2.12
CA THR A 47 -0.69 -4.28 -2.60
C THR A 47 0.29 -3.66 -1.61
N VAL A 48 -0.08 -2.56 -0.93
CA VAL A 48 0.76 -1.97 0.12
C VAL A 48 0.86 -2.91 1.32
N SER A 49 -0.24 -3.52 1.76
CA SER A 49 -0.22 -4.48 2.87
C SER A 49 0.71 -5.67 2.58
N GLU A 50 0.66 -6.22 1.37
CA GLU A 50 1.56 -7.30 0.96
C GLU A 50 3.04 -6.85 0.92
N MET A 51 3.33 -5.65 0.41
CA MET A 51 4.69 -5.12 0.38
C MET A 51 5.23 -4.85 1.79
N GLU A 52 4.43 -4.28 2.67
CA GLU A 52 4.78 -4.04 4.07
C GLU A 52 4.98 -5.36 4.83
N MET A 53 4.14 -6.36 4.57
CA MET A 53 4.27 -7.68 5.18
C MET A 53 5.52 -8.42 4.67
N LYS A 54 5.85 -8.31 3.38
CA LYS A 54 7.11 -8.84 2.82
C LYS A 54 8.34 -8.12 3.36
N LYS A 55 8.30 -6.78 3.45
CA LYS A 55 9.39 -5.98 4.07
C LYS A 55 9.54 -6.29 5.55
N SER A 56 8.45 -6.37 6.30
CA SER A 56 8.46 -6.68 7.73
C SER A 56 8.87 -8.13 8.00
N GLY A 57 8.46 -9.07 7.15
CA GLY A 57 8.90 -10.46 7.19
C GLY A 57 10.41 -10.58 7.01
N ASN A 58 10.97 -9.90 6.00
CA ASN A 58 12.42 -9.89 5.74
C ASN A 58 13.20 -9.15 6.84
N ALA A 59 12.72 -7.98 7.28
CA ALA A 59 13.36 -7.22 8.35
C ALA A 59 13.34 -7.94 9.71
N LYS A 60 12.27 -8.69 10.02
CA LYS A 60 12.19 -9.50 11.25
C LYS A 60 13.12 -10.70 11.20
N THR A 61 13.32 -11.34 10.05
CA THR A 61 14.27 -12.46 9.94
C THR A 61 15.71 -11.98 10.05
N GLU A 62 16.09 -10.89 9.39
CA GLU A 62 17.45 -10.34 9.52
C GLU A 62 17.78 -9.88 10.94
N GLY A 63 16.84 -9.20 11.62
CA GLY A 63 17.02 -8.78 13.00
C GLY A 63 17.13 -9.94 14.00
N VAL A 64 16.35 -11.01 13.80
CA VAL A 64 16.36 -12.20 14.66
C VAL A 64 17.60 -13.05 14.41
N ILE A 65 18.02 -13.24 13.15
CA ILE A 65 19.26 -13.97 12.80
C ILE A 65 20.48 -13.24 13.36
N GLY A 66 20.55 -11.90 13.25
CA GLY A 66 21.63 -11.11 13.84
C GLY A 66 21.70 -11.26 15.36
N LYS A 67 20.53 -11.28 16.03
CA LYS A 67 20.45 -11.45 17.49
C LYS A 67 20.78 -12.88 17.94
N LEU A 68 20.44 -13.90 17.14
CA LEU A 68 20.81 -15.30 17.39
C LEU A 68 22.30 -15.56 17.19
N ARG A 69 22.94 -14.95 16.17
CA ARG A 69 24.41 -14.99 15.99
C ARG A 69 25.15 -14.32 17.15
N ALA A 70 24.68 -13.16 17.61
CA ALA A 70 25.26 -12.46 18.77
C ALA A 70 25.18 -13.27 20.07
N LEU A 71 24.25 -14.23 20.14
CA LEU A 71 24.06 -15.14 21.26
C LEU A 71 24.71 -16.53 21.03
N GLY A 72 25.39 -16.74 19.90
CA GLY A 72 26.18 -17.96 19.63
C GLY A 72 25.37 -19.19 19.22
N TYR A 73 24.13 -19.03 18.75
CA TYR A 73 23.24 -20.17 18.45
C TYR A 73 23.34 -20.70 17.00
N THR A 74 24.10 -20.07 16.12
CA THR A 74 24.32 -20.52 14.73
C THR A 74 25.72 -20.10 14.25
N GLU A 75 26.55 -21.06 13.84
CA GLU A 75 27.82 -20.84 13.12
C GLU A 75 27.60 -20.50 11.64
#